data_AF-A0A8R1IT83-F1
#
_entry.id   AF-A0A8R1IT83-F1
#
_cell.length_a   1.000
_cell.length_b   1.000
_cell.length_c   1.000
_cell.angle_alpha   90.00
_cell.angle_beta   90.00
_cell.angle_gamma   90.00
#
_symmetry.space_group_name_H-M   'P 1'
#
loop_
_entity.id
_entity.type
_entity.pdbx_description
1 polymer ?
#
loop_
_entity_poly.entity_id
_entity_poly.type
_entity_poly.pdbx_seq_one_letter_code
_entity_poly.pdbx_strand_id
1 'polypeptide(L)'
;MRKSLAPSILDRQKLCGYLSSMMIVAGETAIARQRNTSSMVAQAQRAGASEKAEVELSEDSLSLARKGPTSSTTSKKQKDSDFLEGPKKAFFDRITQVAMSPELCNLAALLAQSALLAKAPNTLKAYQAENRLRKAWMAKKDLPEEEQSLLLYLAHRSQVVGSGSIAKAIAAFRMVNNNLSIFGGQLAGDLIKSMKKREIESRTQPSQISWTEVEKIVKRVDVQDPKSERNALITLISWTALLRASEAAEIKWTDLKREGDVLEIRVRHAKNDQLAQGRSTFVEYKDGTDLDILLSRWRVRCSEPAFKSDYIFFNLNNRESCRLLPFQRGAANALRASGLSFEEVKAKGRWRSDASVARYLTDAPSAQGLHATTSTSLVKS
;
A
#
# COMPACT_ATOMS: atom_id res chain seq x y z
N MET A 1 1.91 19.82 -46.66
CA MET A 1 0.81 19.68 -45.67
C MET A 1 1.35 19.09 -44.38
N ARG A 2 1.58 19.92 -43.36
CA ARG A 2 2.14 19.50 -42.06
C ARG A 2 1.02 18.89 -41.21
N LYS A 3 1.11 17.59 -40.90
CA LYS A 3 0.21 16.92 -39.96
C LYS A 3 0.56 17.41 -38.54
N SER A 4 -0.42 17.96 -37.83
CA SER A 4 -0.27 18.39 -36.44
C SER A 4 0.03 17.18 -35.55
N LEU A 5 1.24 17.16 -34.98
CA LEU A 5 1.68 16.21 -33.95
C LEU A 5 0.99 16.55 -32.63
N ALA A 6 -0.27 16.14 -32.47
CA ALA A 6 -0.88 16.16 -31.14
C ALA A 6 -0.26 15.00 -30.33
N PRO A 7 0.34 15.27 -29.15
CA PRO A 7 0.93 14.22 -28.33
C PRO A 7 -0.13 13.19 -27.94
N SER A 8 0.23 11.91 -28.08
CA SER A 8 -0.65 10.78 -27.78
C SER A 8 -1.06 10.79 -26.29
N ILE A 9 -2.10 10.04 -25.94
CA ILE A 9 -2.57 9.93 -24.55
C ILE A 9 -1.43 9.44 -23.62
N LEU A 10 -0.55 8.57 -24.13
CA LEU A 10 0.65 8.11 -23.43
C LEU A 10 1.69 9.22 -23.24
N ASP A 11 1.85 10.11 -24.22
CA ASP A 11 2.76 11.25 -24.13
C ASP A 11 2.24 12.31 -23.15
N ARG A 12 0.93 12.53 -23.09
CA ARG A 12 0.30 13.41 -22.07
C ARG A 12 0.44 12.82 -20.66
N GLN A 13 0.36 11.50 -20.53
CA GLN A 13 0.55 10.81 -19.24
C GLN A 13 2.02 10.83 -18.77
N LYS A 14 2.99 10.82 -19.69
CA LYS A 14 4.41 11.02 -19.39
C LYS A 14 4.71 12.48 -19.01
N LEU A 15 4.17 13.45 -19.76
CA LEU A 15 4.42 14.88 -19.52
C LEU A 15 3.85 15.38 -18.18
N CYS A 16 2.77 14.77 -17.70
CA CYS A 16 2.17 15.12 -16.41
C CYS A 16 2.74 14.37 -15.19
N GLY A 17 3.82 13.59 -15.32
CA GLY A 17 4.49 12.94 -14.18
C GLY A 17 3.65 11.92 -13.39
N TYR A 18 2.48 11.53 -13.90
CA TYR A 18 1.50 10.72 -13.16
C TYR A 18 1.70 9.19 -13.24
N LEU A 19 2.78 8.70 -13.88
CA LEU A 19 3.01 7.25 -14.04
C LEU A 19 4.13 6.64 -13.18
N SER A 20 4.85 7.40 -12.36
CA SER A 20 5.80 6.80 -11.39
C SER A 20 5.13 6.29 -10.10
N SER A 21 3.84 6.52 -9.89
CA SER A 21 3.12 6.12 -8.67
C SER A 21 1.85 5.30 -8.91
N MET A 22 1.56 4.89 -10.16
CA MET A 22 0.56 3.86 -10.41
C MET A 22 1.11 2.49 -9.98
N MET A 23 0.83 2.09 -8.74
CA MET A 23 0.65 0.67 -8.44
C MET A 23 -0.63 0.20 -9.15
N ILE A 24 -0.54 -0.02 -10.47
CA ILE A 24 -1.14 -1.25 -10.99
C ILE A 24 -0.52 -2.35 -10.11
N VAL A 25 -1.28 -3.37 -9.71
CA VAL A 25 -0.63 -4.63 -9.30
C VAL A 25 -0.01 -5.18 -10.57
N ALA A 26 1.06 -4.53 -11.01
CA ALA A 26 2.06 -5.03 -11.89
C ALA A 26 2.45 -6.34 -11.23
N GLY A 27 2.17 -7.46 -11.93
CA GLY A 27 2.73 -8.74 -11.53
C GLY A 27 4.22 -8.56 -11.24
N GLU A 28 4.81 -9.45 -10.44
CA GLU A 28 6.21 -9.32 -10.00
C GLU A 28 7.18 -9.01 -11.16
N THR A 29 6.84 -9.46 -12.37
CA THR A 29 7.49 -9.17 -13.65
C THR A 29 7.51 -7.68 -14.05
N ALA A 30 6.42 -6.94 -13.87
CA ALA A 30 6.36 -5.52 -14.20
C ALA A 30 7.03 -4.64 -13.13
N ILE A 31 7.01 -5.05 -11.86
CA ILE A 31 7.80 -4.41 -10.79
C ILE A 31 9.30 -4.65 -11.03
N ALA A 32 9.68 -5.86 -11.43
CA ALA A 32 11.05 -6.22 -11.79
C ALA A 32 11.55 -5.40 -13.00
N ARG A 33 10.73 -5.26 -14.05
CA ARG A 33 11.04 -4.42 -15.21
C ARG A 33 11.23 -2.96 -14.81
N GLN A 34 10.30 -2.39 -14.05
CA GLN A 34 10.42 -1.00 -13.60
C GLN A 34 11.72 -0.76 -12.83
N ARG A 35 12.08 -1.66 -11.90
CA ARG A 35 13.32 -1.56 -11.13
C ARG A 35 14.58 -1.77 -11.97
N ASN A 36 14.57 -2.72 -12.90
CA ASN A 36 15.71 -2.96 -13.78
C ASN A 36 15.91 -1.77 -14.72
N THR A 37 14.84 -1.23 -15.32
CA THR A 37 14.90 -0.02 -16.13
C THR A 37 15.39 1.18 -15.30
N SER A 38 14.92 1.37 -14.07
CA SER A 38 15.45 2.42 -13.18
C SER A 38 16.93 2.22 -12.83
N SER A 39 17.37 0.99 -12.61
CA SER A 39 18.77 0.65 -12.33
C SER A 39 19.68 0.91 -13.53
N MET A 40 19.24 0.52 -14.73
CA MET A 40 19.96 0.74 -15.98
C MET A 40 20.07 2.24 -16.31
N VAL A 41 18.99 3.01 -16.12
CA VAL A 41 19.01 4.47 -16.30
C VAL A 41 19.96 5.13 -15.30
N ALA A 42 19.96 4.70 -14.04
CA ALA A 42 20.89 5.20 -13.04
C ALA A 42 22.37 4.86 -13.35
N GLN A 43 22.64 3.68 -13.91
CA GLN A 43 23.99 3.31 -14.37
C GLN A 43 24.41 4.11 -15.60
N ALA A 44 23.52 4.29 -16.58
CA ALA A 44 23.79 5.09 -17.78
C ALA A 44 24.07 6.56 -17.45
N GLN A 45 23.33 7.14 -16.49
CA GLN A 45 23.58 8.50 -16.00
C GLN A 45 24.92 8.61 -15.27
N ARG A 46 25.31 7.61 -14.46
CA ARG A 46 26.63 7.59 -13.79
C ARG A 46 27.79 7.45 -14.78
N ALA A 47 27.56 6.77 -15.91
CA ALA A 47 28.54 6.60 -16.97
C ALA A 47 28.65 7.81 -17.92
N GLY A 48 27.88 8.88 -17.67
CA GLY A 48 27.92 10.10 -18.50
C GLY A 48 27.39 9.92 -19.93
N ALA A 49 26.58 8.88 -20.18
CA ALA A 49 26.06 8.60 -21.51
C ALA A 49 24.99 9.63 -21.93
N SER A 50 25.25 10.34 -23.04
CA SER A 50 24.29 11.22 -23.69
C SER A 50 23.25 10.42 -24.49
N GLU A 51 22.06 11.01 -24.68
CA GLU A 51 20.83 10.40 -25.17
C GLU A 51 20.96 9.56 -26.46
N LYS A 52 20.20 8.45 -26.47
CA LYS A 52 19.93 7.48 -27.55
C LYS A 52 20.94 6.33 -27.71
N ALA A 53 20.90 5.37 -26.78
CA ALA A 53 21.31 4.00 -27.07
C ALA A 53 20.10 3.07 -26.88
N GLU A 54 19.65 2.43 -27.95
CA GLU A 54 18.74 1.28 -27.85
C GLU A 54 19.54 0.10 -27.31
N VAL A 55 19.09 -0.44 -26.18
CA VAL A 55 19.71 -1.61 -25.55
C VAL A 55 18.79 -2.81 -25.79
N GLU A 56 19.27 -3.78 -26.56
CA GLU A 56 18.53 -5.02 -26.83
C GLU A 56 18.40 -5.88 -25.56
N LEU A 57 17.17 -6.31 -25.28
CA LEU A 57 16.85 -7.23 -24.20
C LEU A 57 17.15 -8.67 -24.66
N SER A 58 17.93 -9.42 -23.89
CA SER A 58 18.23 -10.83 -24.18
C SER A 58 16.97 -11.72 -24.16
N GLU A 59 16.93 -12.71 -25.06
CA GLU A 59 15.77 -13.61 -25.26
C GLU A 59 15.34 -14.37 -24.00
N ASP A 60 16.27 -14.67 -23.08
CA ASP A 60 15.95 -15.30 -21.79
C ASP A 60 15.01 -14.44 -20.93
N SER A 61 15.10 -13.12 -21.06
CA SER A 61 14.24 -12.15 -20.36
C SER A 61 12.81 -12.11 -20.93
N LEU A 62 12.63 -12.55 -22.18
CA LEU A 62 11.34 -12.58 -22.89
C LEU A 62 10.55 -13.87 -22.60
N SER A 63 11.22 -14.98 -22.32
CA SER A 63 10.56 -16.26 -22.00
C SER A 63 9.81 -16.24 -20.65
N LEU A 64 10.25 -15.40 -19.70
CA LEU A 64 9.56 -15.14 -18.42
C LEU A 64 8.33 -14.22 -18.56
N ALA A 65 8.06 -13.70 -19.76
CA ALA A 65 7.07 -12.66 -20.03
C ALA A 65 5.74 -13.14 -20.65
N ARG A 66 5.55 -14.45 -20.87
CA ARG A 66 4.27 -14.93 -21.43
C ARG A 66 3.12 -14.74 -20.43
N LYS A 67 2.12 -13.97 -20.88
CA LYS A 67 0.87 -13.62 -20.20
C LYS A 67 0.19 -14.85 -19.58
N GLY A 68 0.09 -14.88 -18.25
CA GLY A 68 -0.99 -15.60 -17.59
C GLY A 68 -2.30 -14.80 -17.74
N PRO A 69 -3.46 -15.45 -17.92
CA PRO A 69 -4.72 -14.76 -18.12
C PRO A 69 -5.08 -13.93 -16.87
N THR A 70 -5.32 -12.64 -17.07
CA THR A 70 -5.94 -11.74 -16.09
C THR A 70 -7.41 -12.13 -15.94
N SER A 71 -7.72 -13.01 -14.99
CA SER A 71 -9.10 -13.28 -14.57
C SER A 71 -9.46 -12.41 -13.37
N SER A 72 -10.38 -11.47 -13.58
CA SER A 72 -11.25 -10.93 -12.55
C SER A 72 -11.90 -12.10 -11.81
N THR A 73 -11.57 -12.28 -10.54
CA THR A 73 -12.20 -13.32 -9.71
C THR A 73 -13.14 -12.62 -8.74
N THR A 74 -14.39 -12.50 -9.17
CA THR A 74 -15.55 -12.46 -8.27
C THR A 74 -15.39 -13.56 -7.22
N SER A 75 -15.67 -13.22 -5.96
CA SER A 75 -15.52 -14.06 -4.77
C SER A 75 -16.07 -15.48 -4.96
N LYS A 76 -15.23 -16.41 -5.42
CA LYS A 76 -15.45 -17.84 -5.16
C LYS A 76 -15.13 -18.05 -3.68
N LYS A 77 -16.10 -18.57 -2.93
CA LYS A 77 -15.92 -19.13 -1.58
C LYS A 77 -14.77 -20.13 -1.66
N GLN A 78 -13.59 -19.70 -1.25
CA GLN A 78 -12.39 -20.53 -1.23
C GLN A 78 -12.58 -21.54 -0.09
N LYS A 79 -12.50 -22.84 -0.38
CA LYS A 79 -12.74 -23.90 0.60
C LYS A 79 -11.73 -23.78 1.76
N ASP A 80 -12.22 -23.84 3.00
CA ASP A 80 -11.41 -23.79 4.24
C ASP A 80 -10.32 -24.87 4.32
N SER A 81 -10.37 -25.89 3.45
CA SER A 81 -9.39 -26.98 3.36
C SER A 81 -8.05 -26.60 2.68
N ASP A 82 -7.98 -25.47 1.97
CA ASP A 82 -6.77 -25.08 1.19
C ASP A 82 -5.72 -24.32 2.04
N PHE A 83 -5.96 -24.15 3.34
CA PHE A 83 -5.12 -23.28 4.17
C PHE A 83 -4.12 -24.04 5.05
N LEU A 84 -4.32 -25.35 5.21
CA LEU A 84 -3.44 -26.22 5.94
C LEU A 84 -2.64 -27.03 4.93
N GLU A 85 -1.33 -26.87 4.97
CA GLU A 85 -0.40 -27.59 4.10
C GLU A 85 0.75 -28.16 4.95
N GLY A 86 1.56 -29.04 4.35
CA GLY A 86 2.81 -29.54 4.94
C GLY A 86 2.63 -30.22 6.31
N PRO A 87 3.65 -30.15 7.18
CA PRO A 87 3.63 -30.72 8.53
C PRO A 87 2.42 -30.31 9.38
N LYS A 88 1.89 -29.10 9.20
CA LYS A 88 0.70 -28.66 9.93
C LYS A 88 -0.57 -29.36 9.45
N LYS A 89 -0.73 -29.55 8.15
CA LYS A 89 -1.83 -30.36 7.62
C LYS A 89 -1.79 -31.77 8.20
N ALA A 90 -0.63 -32.42 8.12
CA ALA A 90 -0.44 -33.76 8.68
C ALA A 90 -0.75 -33.82 10.19
N PHE A 91 -0.46 -32.75 10.94
CA PHE A 91 -0.83 -32.66 12.35
C PHE A 91 -2.34 -32.53 12.56
N PHE A 92 -3.03 -31.68 11.78
CA PHE A 92 -4.50 -31.58 11.84
C PHE A 92 -5.21 -32.84 11.35
N ASP A 93 -4.65 -33.53 10.35
CA ASP A 93 -5.15 -34.83 9.89
C ASP A 93 -5.07 -35.86 11.03
N ARG A 94 -3.98 -35.87 11.80
CA ARG A 94 -3.87 -36.71 13.01
C ARG A 94 -4.87 -36.32 14.11
N ILE A 95 -5.10 -35.03 14.35
CA ILE A 95 -6.14 -34.58 15.30
C ILE A 95 -7.51 -35.12 14.86
N THR A 96 -7.79 -35.05 13.56
CA THR A 96 -9.05 -35.53 12.98
C THR A 96 -9.17 -37.06 13.07
N GLN A 97 -8.07 -37.80 12.93
CA GLN A 97 -8.05 -39.26 13.12
C GLN A 97 -8.31 -39.68 14.57
N VAL A 98 -7.82 -38.90 15.54
CA VAL A 98 -8.07 -39.13 16.99
C VAL A 98 -9.49 -38.73 17.38
N ALA A 99 -10.13 -37.84 16.62
CA ALA A 99 -11.53 -37.49 16.81
C ALA A 99 -12.44 -38.65 16.38
N MET A 100 -12.72 -39.57 17.31
CA MET A 100 -13.51 -40.77 17.07
C MET A 100 -15.04 -40.53 17.14
N SER A 101 -15.47 -39.33 17.54
CA SER A 101 -16.88 -38.95 17.63
C SER A 101 -17.19 -37.67 16.84
N PRO A 102 -18.44 -37.48 16.37
CA PRO A 102 -18.84 -36.26 15.65
C PRO A 102 -18.57 -34.97 16.42
N GLU A 103 -18.70 -34.99 17.75
CA GLU A 103 -18.41 -33.85 18.61
C GLU A 103 -16.92 -33.48 18.61
N LEU A 104 -16.04 -34.49 18.70
CA LEU A 104 -14.60 -34.28 18.64
C LEU A 104 -14.15 -33.80 17.25
N CYS A 105 -14.82 -34.25 16.18
CA CYS A 105 -14.56 -33.76 14.82
C CYS A 105 -14.87 -32.26 14.68
N ASN A 106 -15.94 -31.80 15.34
CA ASN A 106 -16.27 -30.37 15.37
C ASN A 106 -15.21 -29.55 16.12
N LEU A 107 -14.66 -30.09 17.22
CA LEU A 107 -13.55 -29.44 17.93
C LEU A 107 -12.27 -29.38 17.10
N ALA A 108 -11.95 -30.44 16.36
CA ALA A 108 -10.83 -30.46 15.42
C ALA A 108 -10.99 -29.39 14.33
N ALA A 109 -12.20 -29.26 13.77
CA ALA A 109 -12.52 -28.23 12.79
C ALA A 109 -12.41 -26.81 13.38
N LEU A 110 -12.87 -26.61 14.62
CA LEU A 110 -12.75 -25.33 15.33
C LEU A 110 -11.28 -24.92 15.53
N LEU A 111 -10.39 -25.87 15.88
CA LEU A 111 -8.96 -25.60 16.03
C LEU A 111 -8.32 -25.19 14.70
N ALA A 112 -8.66 -25.89 13.62
CA ALA A 112 -8.20 -25.55 12.27
C ALA A 112 -8.66 -24.14 11.86
N GLN A 113 -9.94 -23.83 12.07
CA GLN A 113 -10.51 -22.52 11.75
C GLN A 113 -9.90 -21.41 12.62
N SER A 114 -9.70 -21.67 13.91
CA SER A 114 -9.07 -20.71 14.84
C SER A 114 -7.65 -20.35 14.41
N ALA A 115 -6.87 -21.31 13.90
CA ALA A 115 -5.53 -21.05 13.38
C ALA A 115 -5.53 -20.10 12.17
N LEU A 116 -6.61 -20.09 11.39
CA LEU A 116 -6.80 -19.18 10.25
C LEU A 116 -7.29 -17.81 10.70
N LEU A 117 -8.34 -17.78 11.53
CA LEU A 117 -8.96 -16.56 12.03
C LEU A 117 -8.03 -15.76 12.95
N ALA A 118 -7.04 -16.40 13.57
CA ALA A 118 -5.98 -15.73 14.32
C ALA A 118 -5.13 -14.78 13.46
N LYS A 119 -5.20 -14.87 12.12
CA LYS A 119 -4.48 -13.98 11.20
C LYS A 119 -5.46 -13.05 10.48
N ALA A 120 -5.02 -11.82 10.24
CA ALA A 120 -5.77 -10.89 9.43
C ALA A 120 -6.01 -11.47 8.00
N PRO A 121 -7.21 -11.28 7.41
CA PRO A 121 -7.55 -11.88 6.11
C PRO A 121 -6.57 -11.53 4.99
N ASN A 122 -6.08 -10.28 4.95
CA ASN A 122 -5.10 -9.83 3.97
C ASN A 122 -3.73 -10.50 4.15
N THR A 123 -3.33 -10.79 5.39
CA THR A 123 -2.09 -11.51 5.69
C THR A 123 -2.19 -12.95 5.20
N LEU A 124 -3.34 -13.61 5.43
CA LEU A 124 -3.59 -14.98 4.98
C LEU A 124 -3.53 -15.08 3.45
N LYS A 125 -4.25 -14.20 2.74
CA LYS A 125 -4.22 -14.11 1.27
C LYS A 125 -2.81 -13.88 0.74
N ALA A 126 -2.05 -12.99 1.39
CA ALA A 126 -0.67 -12.73 1.01
C ALA A 126 0.20 -13.98 1.18
N TYR A 127 0.14 -14.66 2.32
CA TYR A 127 0.93 -15.88 2.56
C TYR A 127 0.56 -17.02 1.61
N GLN A 128 -0.71 -17.17 1.25
CA GLN A 128 -1.12 -18.14 0.23
C GLN A 128 -0.55 -17.84 -1.16
N ALA A 129 -0.57 -16.56 -1.57
CA ALA A 129 0.06 -16.17 -2.84
C ALA A 129 1.56 -16.48 -2.82
N GLU A 130 2.24 -16.20 -1.72
CA GLU A 130 3.66 -16.50 -1.54
C GLU A 130 3.98 -17.99 -1.60
N ASN A 131 3.21 -18.83 -0.89
CA ASN A 131 3.41 -20.28 -0.92
C ASN A 131 3.12 -20.88 -2.29
N ARG A 132 2.12 -20.38 -3.03
CA ARG A 132 1.86 -20.80 -4.42
C ARG A 132 3.02 -20.50 -5.35
N LEU A 133 3.61 -19.30 -5.26
CA LEU A 133 4.77 -18.92 -6.07
C LEU A 133 5.98 -19.82 -5.77
N ARG A 134 6.25 -20.07 -4.49
CA ARG A 134 7.31 -20.98 -4.05
C ARG A 134 7.12 -22.37 -4.65
N LYS A 135 5.94 -22.96 -4.50
CA LYS A 135 5.61 -24.30 -5.02
C LYS A 135 5.75 -24.39 -6.53
N ALA A 136 5.20 -23.43 -7.26
CA ALA A 136 5.31 -23.39 -8.71
C ALA A 136 6.77 -23.32 -9.18
N TRP A 137 7.62 -22.56 -8.47
CA TRP A 137 9.04 -22.48 -8.76
C TRP A 137 9.77 -23.78 -8.45
N MET A 138 9.48 -24.41 -7.29
CA MET A 138 10.06 -25.69 -6.90
C MET A 138 9.69 -26.80 -7.88
N ALA A 139 8.41 -26.90 -8.26
CA ALA A 139 7.93 -27.87 -9.24
C ALA A 139 8.60 -27.69 -10.61
N LYS A 140 8.80 -26.45 -11.06
CA LYS A 140 9.52 -26.15 -12.31
C LYS A 140 11.00 -26.57 -12.26
N LYS A 141 11.60 -26.61 -11.07
CA LYS A 141 13.00 -26.94 -10.86
C LYS A 141 13.21 -28.37 -10.36
N ASP A 142 12.13 -29.16 -10.27
CA ASP A 142 12.13 -30.52 -9.74
C ASP A 142 12.79 -30.61 -8.35
N LEU A 143 12.48 -29.64 -7.48
CA LEU A 143 13.02 -29.55 -6.13
C LEU A 143 11.99 -30.04 -5.09
N PRO A 144 12.44 -30.73 -4.03
CA PRO A 144 11.55 -31.16 -2.95
C PRO A 144 11.02 -29.96 -2.15
N GLU A 145 9.85 -30.09 -1.52
CA GLU A 145 9.24 -29.03 -0.69
C GLU A 145 9.87 -28.89 0.71
N GLU A 146 11.20 -28.83 0.75
CA GLU A 146 12.00 -28.81 1.96
C GLU A 146 12.60 -27.42 2.26
N GLU A 147 13.20 -27.30 3.44
CA GLU A 147 13.85 -26.07 3.91
C GLU A 147 15.02 -25.64 3.01
N GLN A 148 15.81 -26.59 2.51
CA GLN A 148 16.95 -26.36 1.64
C GLN A 148 16.49 -25.73 0.32
N SER A 149 15.43 -26.29 -0.28
CA SER A 149 14.79 -25.76 -1.47
C SER A 149 14.20 -24.37 -1.25
N LEU A 150 13.69 -24.08 -0.05
CA LEU A 150 13.25 -22.73 0.32
C LEU A 150 14.44 -21.77 0.29
N LEU A 151 15.58 -22.10 0.89
CA LEU A 151 16.75 -21.21 0.91
C LEU A 151 17.23 -20.88 -0.51
N LEU A 152 17.26 -21.87 -1.40
CA LEU A 152 17.55 -21.67 -2.82
C LEU A 152 16.53 -20.76 -3.51
N TYR A 153 15.24 -20.97 -3.24
CA TYR A 153 14.16 -20.12 -3.74
C TYR A 153 14.31 -18.67 -3.26
N LEU A 154 14.62 -18.45 -1.98
CA LEU A 154 14.81 -17.12 -1.41
C LEU A 154 16.02 -16.42 -2.03
N ALA A 155 17.13 -17.15 -2.23
CA ALA A 155 18.32 -16.63 -2.90
C ALA A 155 18.01 -16.20 -4.34
N HIS A 156 17.33 -17.05 -5.12
CA HIS A 156 16.89 -16.69 -6.48
C HIS A 156 15.99 -15.45 -6.47
N ARG A 157 14.98 -15.42 -5.59
CA ARG A 157 14.04 -14.31 -5.55
C ARG A 157 14.66 -13.01 -5.07
N SER A 158 15.70 -13.07 -4.24
CA SER A 158 16.43 -11.89 -3.74
C SER A 158 17.07 -11.06 -4.86
N GLN A 159 17.25 -11.64 -6.05
CA GLN A 159 17.76 -10.94 -7.23
C GLN A 159 16.73 -9.96 -7.82
N VAL A 160 15.44 -10.17 -7.51
CA VAL A 160 14.31 -9.47 -8.16
C VAL A 160 13.45 -8.69 -7.16
N VAL A 161 13.32 -9.19 -5.93
CA VAL A 161 12.45 -8.59 -4.90
C VAL A 161 13.27 -8.00 -3.76
N GLY A 162 12.63 -7.11 -2.99
CA GLY A 162 13.25 -6.49 -1.81
C GLY A 162 13.19 -7.36 -0.56
N SER A 163 13.94 -6.95 0.47
CA SER A 163 14.11 -7.64 1.75
C SER A 163 12.78 -7.89 2.47
N GLY A 164 11.82 -6.97 2.36
CA GLY A 164 10.48 -7.12 2.92
C GLY A 164 9.66 -8.24 2.28
N SER A 165 9.82 -8.47 0.97
CA SER A 165 9.15 -9.56 0.27
C SER A 165 9.73 -10.92 0.66
N ILE A 166 11.05 -10.99 0.83
CA ILE A 166 11.73 -12.20 1.33
C ILE A 166 11.28 -12.53 2.76
N ALA A 167 11.22 -11.54 3.64
CA ALA A 167 10.72 -11.73 5.01
C ALA A 167 9.27 -12.26 5.03
N LYS A 168 8.42 -11.74 4.13
CA LYS A 168 7.04 -12.22 3.95
C LYS A 168 6.99 -13.66 3.44
N ALA A 169 7.85 -14.03 2.50
CA ALA A 169 7.95 -15.41 1.99
C ALA A 169 8.37 -16.41 3.09
N ILE A 170 9.33 -16.03 3.94
CA ILE A 170 9.72 -16.82 5.12
C ILE A 170 8.56 -16.98 6.10
N ALA A 171 7.84 -15.89 6.38
CA ALA A 171 6.69 -15.94 7.27
C ALA A 171 5.54 -16.80 6.71
N ALA A 172 5.33 -16.76 5.39
CA ALA A 172 4.38 -17.62 4.68
C ALA A 172 4.78 -19.10 4.75
N PHE A 173 6.07 -19.41 4.59
CA PHE A 173 6.58 -20.77 4.75
C PHE A 173 6.38 -21.25 6.18
N ARG A 174 6.72 -20.44 7.19
CA ARG A 174 6.52 -20.78 8.62
C ARG A 174 5.06 -21.01 8.99
N MET A 175 4.15 -20.33 8.30
CA MET A 175 2.72 -20.57 8.48
C MET A 175 2.35 -22.02 8.18
N VAL A 176 3.05 -22.69 7.28
CA VAL A 176 2.72 -24.03 6.76
C VAL A 176 3.66 -25.12 7.33
N ASN A 177 4.96 -24.85 7.34
CA ASN A 177 6.01 -25.85 7.59
C ASN A 177 6.68 -25.75 8.97
N ASN A 178 6.06 -25.03 9.91
CA ASN A 178 6.64 -24.72 11.22
C ASN A 178 7.89 -23.81 11.12
N ASN A 179 8.62 -23.62 12.21
CA ASN A 179 9.86 -22.85 12.18
C ASN A 179 10.95 -23.55 11.34
N LEU A 180 11.81 -22.72 10.75
CA LEU A 180 13.05 -23.17 10.10
C LEU A 180 13.99 -23.76 11.15
N SER A 181 14.89 -24.63 10.72
CA SER A 181 16.05 -25.04 11.53
C SER A 181 16.85 -23.82 12.00
N ILE A 182 17.69 -24.01 13.03
CA ILE A 182 18.55 -22.94 13.55
C ILE A 182 19.43 -22.38 12.42
N PHE A 183 20.09 -23.26 11.66
CA PHE A 183 20.99 -22.89 10.57
C PHE A 183 20.27 -22.24 9.39
N GLY A 184 19.16 -22.82 8.91
CA GLY A 184 18.43 -22.20 7.81
C GLY A 184 17.73 -20.90 8.22
N GLY A 185 17.30 -20.78 9.47
CA GLY A 185 16.84 -19.52 10.06
C GLY A 185 17.93 -18.44 10.06
N GLN A 186 19.17 -18.80 10.40
CA GLN A 186 20.32 -17.90 10.35
C GLN A 186 20.63 -17.46 8.91
N LEU A 187 20.74 -18.40 7.96
CA LEU A 187 21.00 -18.10 6.55
C LEU A 187 19.92 -17.19 5.94
N ALA A 188 18.65 -17.48 6.20
CA ALA A 188 17.55 -16.64 5.75
C ALA A 188 17.59 -15.23 6.38
N GLY A 189 17.99 -15.14 7.66
CA GLY A 189 18.20 -13.87 8.35
C GLY A 189 19.35 -13.06 7.77
N ASP A 190 20.47 -13.69 7.47
CA ASP A 190 21.66 -13.05 6.91
C ASP A 190 21.44 -12.62 5.45
N LEU A 191 20.65 -13.39 4.68
CA LEU A 191 20.14 -12.96 3.38
C LEU A 191 19.33 -11.66 3.51
N ILE A 192 18.37 -11.58 4.44
CA ILE A 192 17.60 -10.34 4.66
C ILE A 192 18.51 -9.19 5.06
N LYS A 193 19.47 -9.40 5.98
CA LYS A 193 20.39 -8.35 6.43
C LYS A 193 21.26 -7.84 5.28
N SER A 194 21.82 -8.72 4.46
CA SER A 194 22.65 -8.34 3.31
C SER A 194 21.84 -7.56 2.27
N MET A 195 20.60 -7.98 2.00
CA MET A 195 19.68 -7.24 1.14
C MET A 195 19.36 -5.85 1.69
N LYS A 196 19.06 -5.73 2.99
CA LYS A 196 18.79 -4.42 3.61
C LYS A 196 19.98 -3.47 3.48
N LYS A 197 21.22 -3.96 3.60
CA LYS A 197 22.42 -3.15 3.38
C LYS A 197 22.47 -2.61 1.95
N ARG A 198 22.28 -3.47 0.94
CA ARG A 198 22.21 -3.05 -0.48
C ARG A 198 21.05 -2.08 -0.76
N GLU A 199 19.91 -2.29 -0.11
CA GLU A 199 18.76 -1.40 -0.24
C GLU A 199 19.06 -0.01 0.32
N ILE A 200 19.77 0.11 1.46
CA ILE A 200 20.11 1.42 2.05
C ILE A 200 20.89 2.29 1.07
N GLU A 201 21.84 1.70 0.33
CA GLU A 201 22.67 2.40 -0.65
C GLU A 201 21.86 3.00 -1.82
N SER A 202 20.71 2.41 -2.13
CA SER A 202 19.84 2.80 -3.25
C SER A 202 18.50 3.40 -2.81
N ARG A 203 18.23 3.47 -1.50
CA ARG A 203 16.92 3.86 -0.98
C ARG A 203 16.70 5.36 -1.11
N THR A 204 16.01 5.76 -2.17
CA THR A 204 15.43 7.09 -2.26
C THR A 204 14.18 7.17 -1.37
N GLN A 205 14.08 8.23 -0.58
CA GLN A 205 12.87 8.53 0.19
C GLN A 205 11.68 8.72 -0.78
N PRO A 206 10.50 8.11 -0.54
CA PRO A 206 9.33 8.36 -1.36
C PRO A 206 9.02 9.85 -1.44
N SER A 207 8.76 10.36 -2.64
CA SER A 207 8.42 11.76 -2.88
C SER A 207 7.25 12.17 -1.99
N GLN A 208 7.40 13.32 -1.34
CA GLN A 208 6.37 13.89 -0.49
C GLN A 208 5.47 14.76 -1.33
N ILE A 209 4.17 14.49 -1.30
CA ILE A 209 3.18 15.40 -1.86
C ILE A 209 3.13 16.61 -0.92
N SER A 210 3.29 17.80 -1.47
CA SER A 210 3.21 19.07 -0.74
C SER A 210 1.78 19.61 -0.70
N TRP A 211 1.49 20.52 0.24
CA TRP A 211 0.19 21.19 0.27
C TRP A 211 -0.09 21.97 -1.03
N THR A 212 0.92 22.58 -1.64
CA THR A 212 0.75 23.34 -2.88
C THR A 212 0.30 22.46 -4.05
N GLU A 213 0.69 21.19 -4.08
CA GLU A 213 0.20 20.22 -5.07
C GLU A 213 -1.24 19.81 -4.79
N VAL A 214 -1.61 19.61 -3.52
CA VAL A 214 -3.00 19.34 -3.12
C VAL A 214 -3.90 20.51 -3.49
N GLU A 215 -3.49 21.73 -3.18
CA GLU A 215 -4.22 22.95 -3.50
C GLU A 215 -4.40 23.12 -5.03
N LYS A 216 -3.37 22.81 -5.83
CA LYS A 216 -3.48 22.79 -7.29
C LYS A 216 -4.50 21.78 -7.80
N ILE A 217 -4.60 20.60 -7.17
CA ILE A 217 -5.60 19.58 -7.54
C ILE A 217 -7.01 20.09 -7.23
N VAL A 218 -7.21 20.67 -6.05
CA VAL A 218 -8.51 21.20 -5.61
C VAL A 218 -8.96 22.38 -6.49
N LYS A 219 -8.05 23.30 -6.83
CA LYS A 219 -8.37 24.46 -7.69
C LYS A 219 -8.63 24.11 -9.16
N ARG A 220 -8.18 22.94 -9.63
CA ARG A 220 -8.36 22.48 -11.02
C ARG A 220 -9.57 21.56 -11.19
N VAL A 221 -10.46 21.49 -10.20
CA VAL A 221 -11.67 20.68 -10.29
C VAL A 221 -12.51 21.13 -11.47
N ASP A 222 -12.84 20.15 -12.31
CA ASP A 222 -13.89 20.32 -13.31
C ASP A 222 -15.23 19.98 -12.65
N VAL A 223 -16.06 20.99 -12.49
CA VAL A 223 -17.38 20.90 -11.84
C VAL A 223 -18.34 20.01 -12.63
N GLN A 224 -18.13 19.89 -13.93
CA GLN A 224 -18.99 19.10 -14.80
C GLN A 224 -18.61 17.61 -14.82
N ASP A 225 -17.39 17.27 -14.38
CA ASP A 225 -16.93 15.88 -14.27
C ASP A 225 -17.05 15.35 -12.83
N PRO A 226 -18.01 14.44 -12.53
CA PRO A 226 -18.15 13.82 -11.22
C PRO A 226 -16.86 13.13 -10.74
N LYS A 227 -16.04 12.63 -11.67
CA LYS A 227 -14.79 11.96 -11.33
C LYS A 227 -13.75 12.97 -10.83
N SER A 228 -13.68 14.13 -11.47
CA SER A 228 -12.80 15.23 -11.06
C SER A 228 -13.15 15.72 -9.66
N GLU A 229 -14.44 16.00 -9.41
CA GLU A 229 -14.96 16.43 -8.11
C GLU A 229 -14.69 15.40 -6.99
N ARG A 230 -15.00 14.12 -7.25
CA ARG A 230 -14.70 13.03 -6.31
C ARG A 230 -13.21 12.93 -6.00
N ASN A 231 -12.36 13.02 -7.02
CA ASN A 231 -10.91 12.88 -6.87
C ASN A 231 -10.28 14.06 -6.13
N ALA A 232 -10.84 15.26 -6.23
CA ALA A 232 -10.40 16.39 -5.42
C ALA A 232 -10.86 16.26 -3.97
N LEU A 233 -12.14 15.93 -3.75
CA LEU A 233 -12.67 15.73 -2.40
C LEU A 233 -11.92 14.64 -1.65
N ILE A 234 -11.65 13.50 -2.30
CA ILE A 234 -10.93 12.38 -1.68
C ILE A 234 -9.48 12.76 -1.35
N THR A 235 -8.85 13.58 -2.19
CA THR A 235 -7.50 14.08 -1.97
C THR A 235 -7.46 15.03 -0.78
N LEU A 236 -8.39 15.99 -0.74
CA LEU A 236 -8.48 17.00 0.32
C LEU A 236 -8.81 16.35 1.66
N ILE A 237 -9.85 15.50 1.74
CA ILE A 237 -10.22 14.85 2.99
C ILE A 237 -9.14 13.86 3.46
N SER A 238 -8.48 13.14 2.55
CA SER A 238 -7.41 12.21 2.92
C SER A 238 -6.18 12.95 3.43
N TRP A 239 -5.91 14.14 2.89
CA TRP A 239 -4.86 15.03 3.38
C TRP A 239 -5.18 15.57 4.77
N THR A 240 -6.35 16.19 4.97
CA THR A 240 -6.70 16.86 6.22
C THR A 240 -6.89 15.87 7.37
N ALA A 241 -7.50 14.71 7.09
CA ALA A 241 -7.82 13.67 8.06
C ALA A 241 -6.77 12.55 8.14
N LEU A 242 -5.64 12.69 7.42
CA LEU A 242 -4.54 11.71 7.36
C LEU A 242 -5.03 10.27 7.11
N LEU A 243 -5.97 10.08 6.20
CA LEU A 243 -6.60 8.79 5.96
C LEU A 243 -5.68 7.88 5.13
N ARG A 244 -5.68 6.60 5.44
CA ARG A 244 -5.15 5.58 4.52
C ARG A 244 -6.10 5.40 3.36
N ALA A 245 -5.56 4.93 2.24
CA ALA A 245 -6.36 4.62 1.06
C ALA A 245 -7.53 3.66 1.36
N SER A 246 -7.29 2.63 2.18
CA SER A 246 -8.34 1.69 2.59
C SER A 246 -9.36 2.32 3.55
N GLU A 247 -8.94 3.30 4.37
CA GLU A 247 -9.84 3.97 5.31
C GLU A 247 -10.77 4.89 4.53
N ALA A 248 -10.23 5.76 3.68
CA ALA A 248 -11.04 6.66 2.85
C ALA A 248 -11.98 5.90 1.89
N ALA A 249 -11.57 4.75 1.37
CA ALA A 249 -12.40 3.85 0.57
C ALA A 249 -13.67 3.35 1.29
N GLU A 250 -13.67 3.25 2.62
CA GLU A 250 -14.73 2.63 3.41
C GLU A 250 -15.60 3.65 4.18
N ILE A 251 -15.31 4.94 4.06
CA ILE A 251 -16.07 5.99 4.77
C ILE A 251 -17.49 6.07 4.19
N LYS A 252 -18.47 6.04 5.09
CA LYS A 252 -19.89 6.25 4.79
C LYS A 252 -20.34 7.65 5.18
N TRP A 253 -21.47 8.09 4.61
CA TRP A 253 -22.09 9.36 4.99
C TRP A 253 -22.46 9.42 6.48
N THR A 254 -22.86 8.27 7.05
CA THR A 254 -23.16 8.13 8.49
C THR A 254 -21.93 8.27 9.40
N ASP A 255 -20.73 8.17 8.84
CA ASP A 255 -19.47 8.30 9.58
C ASP A 255 -19.03 9.76 9.73
N LEU A 256 -19.75 10.72 9.12
CA LEU A 256 -19.49 12.15 9.21
C LEU A 256 -20.45 12.83 10.18
N LYS A 257 -19.91 13.54 11.16
CA LYS A 257 -20.68 14.40 12.06
C LYS A 257 -20.07 15.79 12.10
N ARG A 258 -20.90 16.81 11.91
CA ARG A 258 -20.48 18.21 12.02
C ARG A 258 -20.92 18.74 13.38
N GLU A 259 -19.98 19.32 14.11
CA GLU A 259 -20.20 20.03 15.37
C GLU A 259 -19.53 21.41 15.26
N GLY A 260 -20.34 22.43 14.97
CA GLY A 260 -19.83 23.78 14.68
C GLY A 260 -18.88 23.79 13.49
N ASP A 261 -17.66 24.30 13.71
CA ASP A 261 -16.57 24.40 12.73
C ASP A 261 -15.68 23.14 12.68
N VAL A 262 -16.15 22.03 13.23
CA VAL A 262 -15.41 20.76 13.29
C VAL A 262 -16.20 19.67 12.60
N LEU A 263 -15.52 18.91 11.73
CA LEU A 263 -16.03 17.67 11.15
C LEU A 263 -15.33 16.49 11.81
N GLU A 264 -16.11 15.69 12.54
CA GLU A 264 -15.72 14.37 13.01
C GLU A 264 -15.88 13.36 11.88
N ILE A 265 -14.82 12.59 11.62
CA ILE A 265 -14.79 11.49 10.67
C ILE A 265 -14.50 10.20 11.44
N ARG A 266 -15.51 9.33 11.51
CA ARG A 266 -15.43 8.04 12.19
C ARG A 266 -14.80 6.97 11.29
N VAL A 267 -13.56 6.57 11.59
CA VAL A 267 -12.91 5.42 10.93
C VAL A 267 -13.26 4.14 11.68
N ARG A 268 -14.17 3.35 11.11
CA ARG A 268 -14.70 2.12 11.73
C ARG A 268 -13.65 1.00 11.82
N HIS A 269 -12.82 0.85 10.79
CA HIS A 269 -11.75 -0.13 10.74
C HIS A 269 -10.43 0.53 10.33
N ALA A 270 -9.48 0.61 11.26
CA ALA A 270 -8.12 1.01 10.94
C ALA A 270 -7.21 -0.23 10.80
N LYS A 271 -6.14 -0.14 10.02
CA LYS A 271 -5.17 -1.24 9.83
C LYS A 271 -4.64 -1.82 11.16
N ASN A 272 -4.54 -0.97 12.17
CA ASN A 272 -4.02 -1.35 13.47
C ASN A 272 -5.13 -1.66 14.48
N ASP A 273 -6.39 -1.54 14.12
CA ASP A 273 -7.54 -1.76 15.00
C ASP A 273 -8.08 -3.18 14.85
N GLN A 274 -7.36 -4.14 15.44
CA GLN A 274 -7.71 -5.55 15.38
C GLN A 274 -9.01 -5.91 16.10
N LEU A 275 -9.46 -5.06 17.03
CA LEU A 275 -10.72 -5.24 17.77
C LEU A 275 -11.90 -4.48 17.15
N ALA A 276 -11.69 -3.80 16.01
CA ALA A 276 -12.71 -3.00 15.32
C ALA A 276 -13.41 -1.99 16.23
N GLN A 277 -12.70 -1.44 17.22
CA GLN A 277 -13.26 -0.44 18.12
C GLN A 277 -13.47 0.91 17.45
N GLY A 278 -12.92 1.11 16.25
CA GLY A 278 -12.92 2.32 15.43
C GLY A 278 -12.19 3.49 16.09
N ARG A 279 -11.81 4.50 15.30
CA ARG A 279 -11.25 5.76 15.81
C ARG A 279 -11.83 6.95 15.05
N SER A 280 -12.12 8.03 15.77
CA SER A 280 -12.52 9.29 15.16
C SER A 280 -11.29 10.13 14.86
N THR A 281 -11.37 10.92 13.80
CA THR A 281 -10.41 12.00 13.49
C THR A 281 -11.20 13.27 13.24
N PHE A 282 -10.64 14.39 13.67
CA PHE A 282 -11.31 15.68 13.64
C PHE A 282 -10.56 16.60 12.67
N VAL A 283 -11.31 17.25 11.80
CA VAL A 283 -10.78 18.23 10.85
C VAL A 283 -11.55 19.54 10.97
N GLU A 284 -10.85 20.64 10.73
CA GLU A 284 -11.47 21.95 10.62
C GLU A 284 -12.42 21.97 9.42
N TYR A 285 -13.63 22.47 9.64
CA TYR A 285 -14.74 22.47 8.69
C TYR A 285 -15.55 23.76 8.86
N LYS A 286 -14.99 24.86 8.37
CA LYS A 286 -15.63 26.18 8.34
C LYS A 286 -16.44 26.35 7.06
N ASP A 287 -17.54 27.10 7.15
CA ASP A 287 -18.38 27.41 5.99
C ASP A 287 -17.58 28.17 4.93
N GLY A 288 -17.78 27.79 3.66
CA GLY A 288 -17.12 28.42 2.52
C GLY A 288 -15.67 27.98 2.29
N THR A 289 -15.13 27.08 3.12
CA THR A 289 -13.84 26.43 2.82
C THR A 289 -13.95 25.48 1.63
N ASP A 290 -12.84 25.18 0.96
CA ASP A 290 -12.81 24.23 -0.15
C ASP A 290 -13.38 22.85 0.24
N LEU A 291 -13.14 22.42 1.50
CA LEU A 291 -13.67 21.16 2.00
C LEU A 291 -15.18 21.20 2.15
N ASP A 292 -15.73 22.30 2.67
CA ASP A 292 -17.17 22.49 2.79
C ASP A 292 -17.86 22.54 1.42
N ILE A 293 -17.32 23.35 0.50
CA ILE A 293 -17.85 23.50 -0.86
C ILE A 293 -17.86 22.14 -1.58
N LEU A 294 -16.74 21.41 -1.57
CA LEU A 294 -16.63 20.12 -2.26
C LEU A 294 -17.53 19.06 -1.62
N LEU A 295 -17.58 18.99 -0.29
CA LEU A 295 -18.37 17.97 0.41
C LEU A 295 -19.87 18.22 0.23
N SER A 296 -20.32 19.47 0.33
CA SER A 296 -21.70 19.88 0.15
C SER A 296 -22.18 19.59 -1.29
N ARG A 297 -21.40 19.98 -2.29
CA ARG A 297 -21.71 19.68 -3.70
C ARG A 297 -21.74 18.19 -3.99
N TRP A 298 -20.76 17.45 -3.49
CA TRP A 298 -20.70 16.01 -3.65
C TRP A 298 -21.91 15.31 -3.01
N ARG A 299 -22.34 15.78 -1.84
CA ARG A 299 -23.55 15.28 -1.16
C ARG A 299 -24.81 15.51 -2.00
N VAL A 300 -24.97 16.69 -2.60
CA VAL A 300 -26.07 16.97 -3.52
C VAL A 300 -26.05 16.01 -4.70
N ARG A 301 -24.89 15.81 -5.34
CA ARG A 301 -24.77 14.86 -6.45
C ARG A 301 -25.13 13.43 -6.06
N CYS A 302 -24.70 12.99 -4.87
CA CYS A 302 -25.01 11.65 -4.35
C CYS A 302 -26.47 11.47 -3.90
N SER A 303 -27.27 12.54 -3.84
CA SER A 303 -28.70 12.45 -3.58
C SER A 303 -29.49 12.02 -4.83
N GLU A 304 -28.91 12.15 -6.02
CA GLU A 304 -29.51 11.68 -7.25
C GLU A 304 -29.58 10.15 -7.31
N PRO A 305 -30.69 9.55 -7.79
CA PRO A 305 -30.84 8.09 -7.87
C PRO A 305 -29.71 7.39 -8.63
N ALA A 306 -29.12 8.06 -9.64
CA ALA A 306 -28.01 7.54 -10.43
C ALA A 306 -26.72 7.36 -9.61
N PHE A 307 -26.54 8.15 -8.55
CA PHE A 307 -25.32 8.26 -7.74
C PHE A 307 -25.53 7.93 -6.26
N LYS A 308 -26.70 7.40 -5.89
CA LYS A 308 -27.02 7.01 -4.52
C LYS A 308 -26.06 5.92 -4.02
N SER A 309 -25.37 6.19 -2.93
CA SER A 309 -24.42 5.29 -2.28
C SER A 309 -24.33 5.60 -0.79
N ASP A 310 -24.21 4.57 0.03
CA ASP A 310 -23.91 4.73 1.46
C ASP A 310 -22.49 5.25 1.68
N TYR A 311 -21.57 4.89 0.78
CA TYR A 311 -20.18 5.32 0.80
C TYR A 311 -20.06 6.72 0.21
N ILE A 312 -19.20 7.55 0.84
CA ILE A 312 -18.84 8.86 0.30
C ILE A 312 -18.12 8.70 -1.03
N PHE A 313 -17.20 7.73 -1.10
CA PHE A 313 -16.39 7.49 -2.28
C PHE A 313 -16.71 6.14 -2.88
N PHE A 314 -17.35 6.18 -4.04
CA PHE A 314 -17.71 5.00 -4.81
C PHE A 314 -17.19 5.14 -6.24
N ASN A 315 -17.01 3.99 -6.87
CA ASN A 315 -16.65 3.86 -8.26
C ASN A 315 -17.86 4.27 -9.09
N LEU A 316 -17.67 5.25 -9.96
CA LEU A 316 -18.75 5.78 -10.79
C LEU A 316 -19.32 4.73 -11.76
N ASN A 317 -18.57 3.66 -12.05
CA ASN A 317 -18.99 2.61 -12.99
C ASN A 317 -19.67 1.41 -12.30
N ASN A 318 -19.22 1.00 -11.10
CA ASN A 318 -19.73 -0.21 -10.42
C ASN A 318 -20.14 0.01 -8.95
N ARG A 319 -20.09 1.26 -8.46
CA ARG A 319 -20.48 1.70 -7.11
C ARG A 319 -19.70 1.08 -5.94
N GLU A 320 -18.56 0.44 -6.20
CA GLU A 320 -17.66 -0.11 -5.18
C GLU A 320 -16.58 0.90 -4.71
N SER A 321 -15.87 0.62 -3.62
CA SER A 321 -14.83 1.50 -3.09
C SER A 321 -13.68 1.82 -4.07
N CYS A 322 -13.21 3.07 -4.13
CA CYS A 322 -12.07 3.48 -4.96
C CYS A 322 -10.70 3.20 -4.32
N ARG A 323 -9.66 2.90 -5.13
CA ARG A 323 -8.26 2.78 -4.67
C ARG A 323 -7.56 4.15 -4.70
N LEU A 324 -6.86 4.50 -3.62
CA LEU A 324 -6.40 5.88 -3.36
C LEU A 324 -4.89 6.00 -3.13
N LEU A 325 -4.43 7.25 -3.18
CA LEU A 325 -3.03 7.67 -3.06
C LEU A 325 -2.58 7.82 -1.58
N PRO A 326 -1.28 7.69 -1.27
CA PRO A 326 -0.76 7.79 0.08
C PRO A 326 -0.41 9.23 0.50
N PHE A 327 -1.37 9.98 1.05
CA PHE A 327 -1.18 11.39 1.48
C PHE A 327 -0.61 11.57 2.90
N GLN A 328 -0.58 10.51 3.70
CA GLN A 328 -0.22 10.58 5.13
C GLN A 328 1.15 11.20 5.40
N ARG A 329 2.11 11.01 4.48
CA ARG A 329 3.47 11.53 4.65
C ARG A 329 3.53 13.06 4.53
N GLY A 330 2.97 13.59 3.45
CA GLY A 330 2.96 15.03 3.19
C GLY A 330 2.20 15.78 4.28
N ALA A 331 1.02 15.29 4.62
CA ALA A 331 0.17 15.87 5.65
C ALA A 331 0.86 15.90 7.04
N ALA A 332 1.56 14.83 7.44
CA ALA A 332 2.29 14.79 8.70
C ALA A 332 3.38 15.86 8.81
N ASN A 333 4.13 16.08 7.73
CA ASN A 333 5.18 17.10 7.69
C ASN A 333 4.60 18.52 7.64
N ALA A 334 3.48 18.73 6.94
CA ALA A 334 2.78 20.01 6.93
C ALA A 334 2.28 20.40 8.34
N LEU A 335 1.74 19.44 9.09
CA LEU A 335 1.32 19.67 10.48
C LEU A 335 2.49 20.02 11.40
N ARG A 336 3.66 19.38 11.20
CA ARG A 336 4.85 19.71 11.99
C ARG A 336 5.41 21.09 11.62
N ALA A 337 5.34 21.47 10.35
CA ALA A 337 5.70 22.80 9.88
C ALA A 337 4.74 23.88 10.42
N SER A 338 3.46 23.57 10.62
CA SER A 338 2.49 24.46 11.26
C SER A 338 2.61 24.52 12.79
N GLY A 339 3.63 23.88 13.38
CA GLY A 339 3.94 23.97 14.80
C GLY A 339 3.34 22.89 15.69
N LEU A 340 2.64 21.88 15.15
CA LEU A 340 2.12 20.79 16.00
C LEU A 340 3.27 19.93 16.55
N SER A 341 3.10 19.51 17.79
CA SER A 341 4.02 18.60 18.47
C SER A 341 3.98 17.19 17.87
N PHE A 342 5.02 16.41 18.18
CA PHE A 342 5.13 15.02 17.75
C PHE A 342 3.93 14.16 18.20
N GLU A 343 3.49 14.34 19.45
CA GLU A 343 2.35 13.59 20.00
C GLU A 343 1.02 13.98 19.36
N GLU A 344 0.82 15.26 19.02
CA GLU A 344 -0.39 15.71 18.31
C GLU A 344 -0.44 15.15 16.89
N VAL A 345 0.69 15.15 16.15
CA VAL A 345 0.77 14.52 14.83
C VAL A 345 0.53 13.01 14.94
N LYS A 346 1.15 12.35 15.93
CA LYS A 346 0.98 10.91 16.21
C LYS A 346 -0.48 10.56 16.48
N ALA A 347 -1.16 11.34 17.31
CA ALA A 347 -2.57 11.20 17.63
C ALA A 347 -3.44 11.39 16.37
N LYS A 348 -3.21 12.47 15.60
CA LYS A 348 -3.99 12.81 14.40
C LYS A 348 -3.89 11.74 13.31
N GLY A 349 -2.69 11.23 13.02
CA GLY A 349 -2.53 10.12 12.07
C GLY A 349 -2.78 8.72 12.66
N ARG A 350 -3.17 8.65 13.94
CA ARG A 350 -3.54 7.42 14.66
C ARG A 350 -2.43 6.37 14.64
N TRP A 351 -1.18 6.81 14.76
CA TRP A 351 -0.03 5.90 14.85
C TRP A 351 0.08 5.30 16.26
N ARG A 352 0.51 4.04 16.36
CA ARG A 352 0.67 3.33 17.64
C ARG A 352 2.07 3.46 18.25
N SER A 353 3.07 3.79 17.44
CA SER A 353 4.45 3.83 17.90
C SER A 353 5.22 4.97 17.26
N ASP A 354 6.18 5.49 18.03
CA ASP A 354 7.01 6.62 17.63
C ASP A 354 7.86 6.26 16.41
N ALA A 355 8.39 5.04 16.40
CA ALA A 355 9.12 4.49 15.25
C ALA A 355 8.29 4.46 13.95
N SER A 356 6.96 4.37 14.05
CA SER A 356 6.09 4.42 12.86
C SER A 356 5.95 5.85 12.34
N VAL A 357 5.79 6.83 13.23
CA VAL A 357 5.65 8.26 12.89
C VAL A 357 6.98 8.82 12.36
N ALA A 358 8.09 8.49 13.02
CA ALA A 358 9.42 8.97 12.68
C ALA A 358 9.83 8.65 11.23
N ARG A 359 9.30 7.56 10.65
CA ARG A 359 9.54 7.21 9.22
C ARG A 359 8.88 8.17 8.23
N TYR A 360 7.83 8.86 8.65
CA TYR A 360 7.10 9.82 7.81
C TYR A 360 7.69 11.22 7.90
N LEU A 361 8.18 11.59 9.09
CA LEU A 361 8.71 12.92 9.37
C LEU A 361 10.09 13.10 8.73
N THR A 362 10.32 14.26 8.14
CA THR A 362 11.65 14.73 7.75
C THR A 362 12.31 15.42 8.92
N ASP A 363 13.64 15.34 8.95
CA ASP A 363 14.42 16.16 9.87
C ASP A 363 14.16 17.63 9.56
N ALA A 364 13.80 18.38 10.58
CA ALA A 364 13.57 19.81 10.51
C ALA A 364 14.55 20.50 11.47
N PRO A 365 15.18 21.63 11.08
CA PRO A 365 16.06 22.39 11.97
C PRO A 365 15.39 22.75 13.30
N SER A 366 14.09 23.07 13.26
CA SER A 366 13.28 23.34 14.46
C SER A 366 13.19 22.16 15.43
N ALA A 367 13.21 20.92 14.92
CA ALA A 367 13.24 19.72 15.74
C ALA A 367 14.63 19.46 16.36
N GLN A 368 15.65 20.19 15.93
CA GLN A 368 17.02 20.15 16.46
C GLN A 368 17.34 21.41 17.28
N GLY A 369 16.33 22.18 17.69
CA GLY A 369 16.49 23.38 18.51
C GLY A 369 16.85 24.65 17.73
N LEU A 370 16.89 24.60 16.39
CA LEU A 370 17.11 25.77 15.54
C LEU A 370 15.76 26.38 15.16
N HIS A 371 15.27 27.29 15.99
CA HIS A 371 14.16 28.16 15.60
C HIS A 371 14.71 29.30 14.75
N ALA A 372 14.14 29.52 13.56
CA ALA A 372 14.49 30.67 12.74
C ALA A 372 14.24 31.92 13.59
N THR A 373 15.33 32.61 13.95
CA THR A 373 15.25 33.91 14.61
C THR A 373 14.54 34.85 13.64
N THR A 374 13.40 35.38 14.06
CA THR A 374 12.72 36.47 13.38
C THR A 374 13.72 37.63 13.27
N SER A 375 14.39 37.77 12.13
CA SER A 375 15.13 38.98 11.83
C SER A 375 14.11 40.10 11.65
N THR A 376 13.84 40.78 12.76
CA THR A 376 13.19 42.08 12.79
C THR A 376 13.87 42.96 11.77
N SER A 377 13.10 43.39 10.78
CA SER A 377 13.46 44.42 9.81
C SER A 377 13.99 45.65 10.55
N LEU A 378 15.29 45.85 10.51
CA LEU A 378 15.91 47.15 10.78
C LEU A 378 15.50 48.07 9.64
N VAL A 379 14.44 48.84 9.90
CA VAL A 379 14.14 50.09 9.21
C VAL A 379 15.39 50.96 9.33
N LYS A 380 16.10 51.17 8.22
CA LYS A 380 17.02 52.30 8.10
C LYS A 380 16.20 53.50 7.63
N SER A 381 16.07 54.44 8.54
CA SER A 381 15.69 55.85 8.35
C SER A 381 16.51 56.54 7.27
#